data_AF-A0A7K3ZKX6-F1
#
_entry.id   AF-A0A7K3ZKX6-F1
#
_cell.length_a   1.000
_cell.length_b   1.000
_cell.length_c   1.000
_cell.angle_alpha   90.00
_cell.angle_beta   90.00
_cell.angle_gamma   90.00
#
_symmetry.space_group_name_H-M   'P 1'
#
loop_
_entity.id
_entity.type
_entity.pdbx_description
1 polymer ?
#
loop_
_entity_poly.entity_id
_entity_poly.type
_entity_poly.pdbx_seq_one_letter_code
_entity_poly.pdbx_strand_id
1 'polypeptide(L)' 'MKCPKCGEDNPEGTLFCEKCDWRMDQRCSRKMAVPALYLCLLSAAAGISSVALYSVLTYASVALGIAGMVLSGYSFTL' A
#
# COMPACT_ATOMS: atom_id res chain seq x y z
N MET A 1 10.08 5.48 -38.43
CA MET A 1 9.92 4.84 -37.11
C MET A 1 8.80 3.82 -37.16
N LYS A 2 9.00 2.61 -36.64
CA LYS A 2 7.95 1.57 -36.64
C LYS A 2 6.92 1.78 -35.54
N CYS A 3 5.65 1.68 -35.89
CA CYS A 3 4.55 1.69 -34.94
C CYS A 3 4.67 0.50 -33.96
N PRO A 4 4.65 0.71 -32.63
CA PRO A 4 4.70 -0.40 -31.67
C PRO A 4 3.40 -1.21 -31.62
N LYS A 5 2.30 -0.70 -32.19
CA LYS A 5 0.98 -1.38 -32.19
C LYS A 5 0.77 -2.24 -33.43
N CYS A 6 1.05 -1.71 -34.62
CA CYS A 6 0.75 -2.39 -35.89
C CYS A 6 1.97 -2.68 -36.78
N GLY A 7 3.16 -2.22 -36.40
CA GLY A 7 4.41 -2.50 -37.11
C GLY A 7 4.66 -1.67 -38.38
N GLU A 8 3.79 -0.71 -38.71
CA GLU A 8 3.90 0.15 -39.90
C GLU A 8 5.10 1.11 -39.78
N ASP A 9 5.80 1.36 -40.89
CA ASP A 9 6.88 2.34 -40.95
C ASP A 9 6.31 3.76 -41.18
N ASN A 10 6.38 4.59 -40.14
CA ASN A 10 5.90 5.98 -40.16
C ASN A 10 7.08 6.96 -40.34
N PRO A 11 6.87 8.15 -40.93
CA PRO A 11 7.89 9.20 -40.95
C PRO A 11 8.31 9.61 -39.53
N GLU A 12 9.55 10.08 -39.37
CA GLU A 12 10.05 10.61 -38.12
C GLU A 12 9.34 11.92 -37.74
N GLY A 13 8.98 12.09 -36.46
CA GLY A 13 8.25 13.26 -35.95
C GLY A 13 6.72 13.18 -36.05
N THR A 14 6.17 12.07 -36.54
CA THR A 14 4.71 11.84 -36.58
C THR A 14 4.14 11.56 -35.18
N LEU A 15 3.04 12.24 -34.83
CA LEU A 15 2.35 12.07 -33.54
C LEU A 15 1.44 10.83 -33.51
N PHE A 16 0.89 10.44 -34.66
CA PHE A 16 -0.04 9.31 -34.80
C PHE A 16 0.36 8.40 -35.96
N CYS A 17 0.03 7.12 -35.86
CA CYS A 17 0.20 6.14 -36.95
C CYS A 17 -0.74 6.46 -38.11
N GLU A 18 -0.22 6.49 -39.34
CA GLU A 18 -1.05 6.68 -40.54
C GLU A 18 -1.98 5.48 -40.83
N LYS A 19 -1.77 4.33 -40.19
CA LYS A 19 -2.54 3.09 -40.42
C LYS A 19 -3.53 2.74 -39.32
N CYS A 20 -3.14 2.89 -38.05
CA CYS A 20 -3.91 2.38 -36.91
C CYS A 20 -4.26 3.44 -35.87
N ASP A 21 -3.99 4.72 -36.18
CA ASP A 21 -4.22 5.89 -35.32
C ASP A 21 -3.54 5.81 -33.94
N TRP A 22 -2.55 4.93 -33.78
CA TRP A 22 -1.83 4.82 -32.52
C TRP A 22 -0.97 6.04 -32.28
N ARG A 23 -1.09 6.60 -31.08
CA ARG A 23 -0.33 7.77 -30.67
C ARG A 23 1.13 7.39 -30.35
N MET A 24 2.05 7.86 -31.18
CA MET A 24 3.48 7.50 -31.17
C MET A 24 4.25 8.16 -30.02
N ASP A 25 3.79 9.31 -29.54
CA ASP A 25 4.38 10.03 -28.40
C ASP A 25 3.90 9.52 -27.04
N GLN A 26 2.91 8.61 -27.00
CA GLN A 26 2.54 7.94 -25.77
C GLN A 26 3.69 7.02 -25.35
N ARG A 27 4.51 7.53 -24.42
CA ARG A 27 5.34 6.65 -23.58
C ARG A 27 4.40 5.57 -23.07
N CYS A 28 4.75 4.32 -23.30
CA CYS A 28 4.08 3.16 -22.72
C CYS A 28 4.14 3.29 -21.19
N SER A 29 3.28 4.12 -20.62
CA SER A 29 3.04 4.24 -19.20
C SER A 29 2.09 3.10 -18.87
N ARG A 30 2.62 1.88 -19.03
CA ARG A 30 2.13 0.76 -18.26
C ARG A 30 2.54 1.09 -16.83
N LYS A 31 1.75 1.93 -16.15
CA LYS A 31 1.82 2.02 -14.70
C LYS A 31 1.69 0.59 -14.23
N MET A 32 2.77 0.11 -13.63
CA MET A 32 2.95 -1.23 -13.15
C MET A 32 1.63 -1.69 -12.53
N ALA A 33 1.02 -2.71 -13.12
CA ALA A 33 -0.15 -3.35 -12.55
C ALA A 33 0.34 -4.08 -11.30
N VAL A 34 0.56 -3.34 -10.21
CA VAL A 34 0.55 -3.95 -8.89
C VAL A 34 -0.84 -4.58 -8.82
N PRO A 35 -0.94 -5.92 -8.77
CA PRO A 35 -2.25 -6.56 -8.82
C PRO A 35 -3.05 -5.98 -7.67
N ALA A 36 -4.23 -5.45 -7.94
CA ALA A 36 -5.08 -4.79 -6.93
C ALA A 36 -5.25 -5.68 -5.67
N LEU A 37 -5.20 -7.00 -5.87
CA LEU A 37 -5.14 -8.01 -4.81
C LEU A 37 -3.99 -7.81 -3.81
N TYR A 38 -2.77 -7.52 -4.28
CA TYR A 38 -1.60 -7.31 -3.42
C TYR A 38 -1.75 -6.05 -2.55
N LEU A 39 -2.31 -4.97 -3.12
CA LEU A 39 -2.58 -3.76 -2.37
C LEU A 39 -3.69 -3.97 -1.31
N CYS A 40 -4.73 -4.73 -1.65
CA CYS A 40 -5.76 -5.14 -0.69
C CYS A 40 -5.18 -6.01 0.44
N LEU A 41 -4.30 -6.96 0.13
CA LEU A 41 -3.69 -7.81 1.15
C LEU A 41 -2.77 -7.02 2.10
N LEU A 42 -1.96 -6.08 1.58
CA LEU A 42 -1.11 -5.24 2.41
C LEU A 42 -1.92 -4.32 3.34
N SER A 43 -2.98 -3.68 2.83
CA SER A 43 -3.84 -2.82 3.65
C SER A 43 -4.62 -3.62 4.71
N ALA A 44 -5.12 -4.81 4.36
CA ALA A 44 -5.76 -5.71 5.33
C ALA A 44 -4.78 -6.15 6.43
N ALA A 45 -3.56 -6.57 6.07
CA ALA A 45 -2.54 -6.97 7.04
C ALA A 45 -2.13 -5.84 7.99
N ALA A 46 -1.96 -4.62 7.45
CA ALA A 46 -1.65 -3.43 8.25
C ALA A 46 -2.79 -3.11 9.23
N GLY A 47 -4.05 -3.22 8.79
CA GLY A 47 -5.22 -3.02 9.64
C GLY A 47 -5.31 -4.03 10.78
N ILE A 48 -5.18 -5.32 10.47
CA ILE A 48 -5.21 -6.40 11.48
C ILE A 48 -4.10 -6.21 12.52
N SER A 49 -2.90 -5.87 12.06
CA SER A 49 -1.75 -5.64 12.95
C SER A 49 -1.99 -4.46 13.91
N SER A 50 -2.56 -3.36 13.41
CA SER A 50 -2.89 -2.20 14.23
C SER A 50 -3.92 -2.52 15.33
N VAL A 51 -4.98 -3.28 15.00
CA VAL A 51 -6.01 -3.68 15.96
C VAL A 51 -5.43 -4.61 17.03
N ALA A 52 -4.60 -5.58 16.64
CA ALA A 52 -3.97 -6.50 17.57
C ALA A 52 -2.99 -5.80 18.53
N LEU A 53 -2.20 -4.84 18.02
CA LEU A 53 -1.35 -4.02 18.88
C LEU A 53 -2.18 -3.22 19.89
N TYR A 54 -3.23 -2.54 19.42
CA TYR A 54 -4.09 -1.74 20.29
C TYR A 54 -4.71 -2.57 21.42
N SER A 55 -5.26 -3.76 21.09
CA SER A 55 -5.87 -4.62 22.10
C SER A 55 -4.86 -5.10 23.15
N VAL A 56 -3.67 -5.53 22.73
CA VAL A 56 -2.60 -5.96 23.64
C VAL A 56 -2.17 -4.81 24.56
N LEU A 57 -1.96 -3.60 24.02
CA LEU A 57 -1.61 -2.42 24.82
C LEU A 57 -2.71 -2.08 25.84
N THR A 58 -4.00 -2.18 25.47
CA THR A 58 -5.09 -1.92 26.41
C THR A 58 -5.12 -2.92 27.57
N TYR A 59 -4.96 -4.22 27.31
CA TYR A 59 -4.91 -5.20 28.39
C TYR A 59 -3.67 -5.05 29.27
N ALA A 60 -2.50 -4.76 28.67
CA ALA A 60 -1.26 -4.56 29.39
C ALA A 60 -1.32 -3.34 30.33
N SER A 61 -1.87 -2.22 29.86
CA SER A 61 -2.01 -1.00 30.67
C SER A 61 -2.98 -1.18 31.83
N VAL A 62 -4.11 -1.87 31.63
CA VAL A 62 -5.03 -2.21 32.72
C VAL A 62 -4.35 -3.10 33.76
N ALA A 63 -3.63 -4.15 33.33
CA ALA A 63 -2.91 -5.04 34.24
C ALA A 63 -1.83 -4.30 35.04
N LEU A 64 -1.05 -3.44 34.40
CA LEU A 64 -0.05 -2.58 35.06
C LEU A 64 -0.70 -1.61 36.05
N GLY A 65 -1.85 -1.03 35.71
CA GLY A 65 -2.60 -0.16 36.60
C GLY A 65 -3.06 -0.87 37.87
N ILE A 66 -3.64 -2.08 37.72
CA ILE A 66 -4.05 -2.91 38.86
C ILE A 66 -2.85 -3.26 39.73
N ALA A 67 -1.74 -3.70 39.13
CA ALA A 67 -0.51 -4.01 39.85
C ALA A 67 0.00 -2.78 40.63
N GLY A 68 0.01 -1.60 39.98
CA GLY A 68 0.42 -0.34 40.61
C GLY A 68 -0.45 0.04 41.81
N MET A 69 -1.77 -0.09 41.71
CA MET A 69 -2.68 0.17 42.83
C MET A 69 -2.42 -0.76 44.01
N VAL A 70 -2.18 -2.05 43.75
CA VAL A 70 -1.88 -3.05 44.78
C VAL A 70 -0.53 -2.76 45.44
N LEU A 71 0.52 -2.58 44.65
CA LEU A 71 1.88 -2.26 45.12
C LEU A 71 1.90 -0.96 45.94
N SER A 72 1.20 0.08 45.47
CA SER A 72 1.10 1.33 46.21
C SER A 72 0.40 1.14 47.56
N GLY A 73 -0.65 0.31 47.63
CA GLY A 73 -1.32 -0.03 48.88
C GLY A 73 -0.38 -0.68 49.90
N TYR A 74 0.51 -1.58 49.46
CA TYR A 74 1.52 -2.20 50.32
C TYR A 74 2.59 -1.21 50.84
N SER A 75 2.87 -0.13 50.11
CA SER A 75 3.82 0.89 50.57
C SER A 75 3.28 1.79 51.68
N PHE A 76 1.95 1.93 51.84
CA PHE A 76 1.36 2.74 52.91
C PHE A 76 1.21 1.99 54.24
N THR A 77 1.31 0.65 54.22
CA THR A 77 1.15 -0.21 55.39
C THR A 77 2.47 -0.58 56.08
N LEU A 78 3.62 -0.27 55.47
CA LEU A 78 4.97 -0.40 56.03
C LEU A 78 5.42 0.93 56.64
#